data_AF-A0A918GCW5-F1
#
_entry.id   AF-A0A918GCW5-F1
#
_cell.length_a   1.000
_cell.length_b   1.000
_cell.length_c   1.000
_cell.angle_alpha   90.00
_cell.angle_beta   90.00
_cell.angle_gamma   90.00
#
_symmetry.space_group_name_H-M   'P 1'
#
loop_
_entity.id
_entity.type
_entity.pdbx_description
1 polymer ?
#
loop_
_entity_poly.entity_id
_entity_poly.type
_entity_poly.pdbx_seq_one_letter_code
_entity_poly.pdbx_strand_id
1 'polypeptide(L)'
;MPTDLKSALAALEAHQPGSLLGLRETQWLDAKAAAYQLDADPRAPEELAKDVAAFANGGGGVIVIGIATRMDSDEEVLDHIRGLARDAVNVDQVRKVIRARITPAPRGVRIGWSGDGEERVLFIDVPAQPAATLFVVAAPTGKPGAQRTDTVAVPVRDGDQTHWLPRAEIQALLSAGVRATGMPTAEALADLVRQAVSGSGSGGGLRVGQGLPDREREMQEAYRQLATAELGEPAGEAWAHGSTALQDLHHERDGEPGWVLCLVVGRPPVVVAAPVWQAIVEAGRNAPGHDPLAAIGLPRPPEDTDTPWVIAADSRTVDVDGGSWGAGRLACSGRGVWRWQPLPRFSLNRGRSAENWTAGQTPALRLRAVVNLPWAGTDRLEVTKPRRALLEQQLPHSAVASAVTMLSLRRGAELPAARWERGPFGNSARSVGYTCAIGGPDGGPVLRASVMLALPTTMESTVVACAEVLIENPEAWAAAVGPGWDTRLGFDEVQAVLLSTWETAAELLPDVVGDPVGLSWAAPPTTELRMTCERPADNGVQPVLDSLVDLAPLGANDSGIRSQMAVTITAAPAMGRAERQSLLREALVHMAREFGYVDADVDLL
;
A
#
# COMPACT_ATOMS: atom_id res chain seq x y z
N MET A 1 -14.16 52.71 28.14
CA MET A 1 -13.75 51.85 27.02
C MET A 1 -12.80 50.79 27.57
N PRO A 2 -13.08 49.50 27.36
CA PRO A 2 -12.13 48.43 27.64
C PRO A 2 -10.81 48.69 26.91
N THR A 3 -9.68 48.37 27.53
CA THR A 3 -8.35 48.59 26.93
C THR A 3 -7.51 47.31 26.89
N ASP A 4 -8.04 46.22 27.46
CA ASP A 4 -7.38 44.92 27.55
C ASP A 4 -8.42 43.78 27.58
N LEU A 5 -7.95 42.55 27.41
CA LEU A 5 -8.80 41.34 27.42
C LEU A 5 -9.66 41.25 28.69
N LYS A 6 -9.10 41.60 29.86
CA LYS A 6 -9.80 41.48 31.14
C LYS A 6 -10.98 42.44 31.23
N SER A 7 -10.80 43.69 30.84
CA SER A 7 -11.86 44.70 30.83
C SER A 7 -12.91 44.42 29.75
N ALA A 8 -12.51 43.85 28.61
CA ALA A 8 -13.42 43.42 27.55
C ALA A 8 -14.32 42.26 28.01
N LEU A 9 -13.73 41.22 28.63
CA LEU A 9 -14.48 40.11 29.20
C LEU A 9 -15.42 40.56 30.33
N ALA A 10 -14.96 41.47 31.20
CA ALA A 10 -15.82 42.02 32.26
C ALA A 10 -17.04 42.78 31.70
N ALA A 11 -16.85 43.54 30.61
CA ALA A 11 -17.96 44.22 29.92
C ALA A 11 -18.94 43.22 29.28
N LEU A 12 -18.42 42.15 28.67
CA LEU A 12 -19.24 41.08 28.10
C LEU A 12 -20.04 40.33 29.18
N GLU A 13 -19.42 40.01 30.30
CA GLU A 13 -20.07 39.37 31.46
C GLU A 13 -21.10 40.28 32.14
N ALA A 14 -20.89 41.60 32.10
CA ALA A 14 -21.86 42.60 32.56
C ALA A 14 -23.01 42.88 31.57
N HIS A 15 -23.11 42.10 30.49
CA HIS A 15 -24.10 42.28 29.42
C HIS A 15 -24.01 43.62 28.66
N GLN A 16 -22.81 44.19 28.51
CA GLN A 16 -22.58 45.50 27.87
C GLN A 16 -21.69 45.40 26.61
N PRO A 17 -22.11 44.68 25.56
CA PRO A 17 -21.29 44.45 24.36
C PRO A 17 -20.99 45.75 23.60
N GLY A 18 -21.86 46.77 23.70
CA GLY A 18 -21.63 48.09 23.09
C GLY A 18 -20.37 48.79 23.60
N SER A 19 -19.85 48.42 24.76
CA SER A 19 -18.59 48.95 25.29
C SER A 19 -17.37 48.54 24.46
N LEU A 20 -17.48 47.52 23.60
CA LEU A 20 -16.43 47.06 22.71
C LEU A 20 -16.36 47.83 21.38
N LEU A 21 -17.38 48.65 21.06
CA LEU A 21 -17.40 49.41 19.82
C LEU A 21 -16.28 50.47 19.82
N GLY A 22 -15.65 50.64 18.67
CA GLY A 22 -14.47 51.49 18.49
C GLY A 22 -13.14 50.83 18.88
N LEU A 23 -13.16 49.61 19.45
CA LEU A 23 -11.94 48.83 19.64
C LEU A 23 -11.44 48.28 18.31
N ARG A 24 -10.12 48.22 18.18
CA ARG A 24 -9.44 47.55 17.07
C ARG A 24 -9.39 46.06 17.35
N GLU A 25 -9.46 45.25 16.30
CA GLU A 25 -9.02 43.86 16.39
C GLU A 25 -7.54 43.82 16.77
N THR A 26 -7.19 42.86 17.61
CA THR A 26 -5.83 42.73 18.15
C THR A 26 -5.47 41.27 18.34
N GLN A 27 -4.28 41.03 18.89
CA GLN A 27 -3.82 39.69 19.25
C GLN A 27 -4.76 38.96 20.23
N TRP A 28 -5.58 39.69 21.00
CA TRP A 28 -6.50 39.12 22.00
C TRP A 28 -7.99 39.33 21.67
N LEU A 29 -8.35 40.03 20.59
CA LEU A 29 -9.74 40.34 20.22
C LEU A 29 -9.99 40.11 18.73
N ASP A 30 -11.03 39.35 18.41
CA ASP A 30 -11.52 39.10 17.05
C ASP A 30 -13.05 39.27 17.03
N ALA A 31 -13.60 39.92 16.00
CA ALA A 31 -15.02 40.12 15.83
C ALA A 31 -15.52 39.40 14.56
N LYS A 32 -16.65 38.72 14.67
CA LYS A 32 -17.34 38.09 13.54
C LYS A 32 -18.73 38.69 13.40
N ALA A 33 -19.07 39.17 12.20
CA ALA A 33 -20.39 39.77 11.95
C ALA A 33 -21.55 38.75 12.00
N ALA A 34 -21.27 37.47 11.79
CA ALA A 34 -22.26 36.39 11.76
C ALA A 34 -21.72 35.12 12.43
N ALA A 35 -22.64 34.27 12.90
CA ALA A 35 -22.27 33.00 13.50
C ALA A 35 -21.77 31.96 12.49
N TYR A 36 -20.81 31.13 12.93
CA TYR A 36 -20.33 29.97 12.18
C TYR A 36 -21.50 29.03 11.87
N GLN A 37 -21.75 28.80 10.58
CA GLN A 37 -22.84 27.95 10.10
C GLN A 37 -22.44 26.47 10.13
N LEU A 38 -22.27 25.91 11.34
CA LEU A 38 -21.65 24.59 11.54
C LEU A 38 -22.38 23.41 10.86
N ASP A 39 -23.69 23.52 10.62
CA ASP A 39 -24.50 22.50 9.94
C ASP A 39 -24.63 22.74 8.43
N ALA A 40 -24.51 23.98 7.97
CA ALA A 40 -24.82 24.38 6.59
C ALA A 40 -23.58 24.63 5.74
N ASP A 41 -22.45 25.02 6.35
CA ASP A 41 -21.18 25.23 5.68
C ASP A 41 -20.13 24.22 6.16
N PRO A 42 -19.69 23.28 5.30
CA PRO A 42 -18.65 22.32 5.62
C PRO A 42 -17.30 22.93 6.04
N ARG A 43 -17.05 24.22 5.73
CA ARG A 43 -15.82 24.94 6.09
C ARG A 43 -15.92 25.61 7.46
N ALA A 44 -17.12 25.91 7.94
CA ALA A 44 -17.33 26.63 9.20
C ALA A 44 -16.71 25.90 10.42
N PRO A 45 -16.74 24.55 10.54
CA PRO A 45 -16.03 23.85 11.60
C PRO A 45 -14.51 23.97 11.52
N GLU A 46 -13.94 24.10 10.32
CA GLU A 46 -12.50 24.28 10.11
C GLU A 46 -12.06 25.69 10.48
N GLU A 47 -12.86 26.69 10.10
CA GLU A 47 -12.61 28.09 10.43
C GLU A 47 -12.71 28.35 11.94
N LEU A 48 -13.74 27.83 12.60
CA LEU A 48 -13.87 27.90 14.06
C LEU A 48 -12.67 27.25 14.77
N ALA A 49 -12.25 26.06 14.32
CA ALA A 49 -11.11 25.36 14.92
C ALA A 49 -9.80 26.13 14.72
N LYS A 50 -9.59 26.71 13.52
CA LYS A 50 -8.44 27.56 13.20
C LYS A 50 -8.39 28.77 14.12
N ASP A 51 -9.48 29.52 14.24
CA ASP A 51 -9.52 30.77 15.02
C ASP A 51 -9.29 30.51 16.51
N VAL A 52 -9.94 29.48 17.08
CA VAL A 52 -9.76 29.11 18.49
C VAL A 52 -8.34 28.59 18.77
N ALA A 53 -7.77 27.78 17.87
CA ALA A 53 -6.39 27.30 18.01
C ALA A 53 -5.36 28.45 17.88
N ALA A 54 -5.63 29.44 17.01
CA ALA A 54 -4.79 30.63 16.88
C ALA A 54 -4.71 31.41 18.20
N PHE A 55 -5.84 31.64 18.87
CA PHE A 55 -5.86 32.25 20.19
C PHE A 55 -5.18 31.40 21.27
N ALA A 56 -5.37 30.08 21.23
CA ALA A 56 -4.71 29.16 22.16
C ALA A 56 -3.17 29.21 22.03
N ASN A 57 -2.65 29.35 20.80
CA ASN A 57 -1.23 29.54 20.52
C ASN A 57 -0.74 30.99 20.74
N GLY A 58 -1.65 31.97 20.72
CA GLY A 58 -1.36 33.41 20.80
C GLY A 58 -1.44 34.02 22.21
N GLY A 59 -1.55 33.21 23.26
CA GLY A 59 -1.62 33.69 24.66
C GLY A 59 -3.04 33.91 25.20
N GLY A 60 -4.06 33.47 24.47
CA GLY A 60 -5.48 33.62 24.82
C GLY A 60 -6.12 34.87 24.22
N GLY A 61 -7.45 34.94 24.31
CA GLY A 61 -8.23 36.05 23.76
C GLY A 61 -9.72 35.76 23.74
N VAL A 62 -10.48 36.64 23.08
CA VAL A 62 -11.93 36.54 22.95
C VAL A 62 -12.35 36.74 21.50
N ILE A 63 -13.19 35.84 21.01
CA ILE A 63 -13.92 35.98 19.73
C ILE A 63 -15.32 36.47 20.06
N VAL A 64 -15.76 37.59 19.48
CA VAL A 64 -17.10 38.15 19.69
C VAL A 64 -17.88 38.08 18.39
N ILE A 65 -19.00 37.38 18.42
CA ILE A 65 -19.83 37.07 17.25
C ILE A 65 -21.12 37.87 17.35
N GLY A 66 -21.49 38.56 16.27
CA GLY A 66 -22.61 39.50 16.21
C GLY A 66 -22.17 40.97 16.17
N ILE A 67 -20.89 41.26 15.98
CA ILE A 67 -20.36 42.63 15.80
C ILE A 67 -19.72 42.73 14.41
N ALA A 68 -20.13 43.73 13.64
CA ALA A 68 -19.52 44.03 12.34
C ALA A 68 -18.31 44.96 12.51
N THR A 69 -17.29 44.76 11.69
CA THR A 69 -16.09 45.61 11.65
C THR A 69 -16.14 46.58 10.46
N ARG A 70 -15.40 47.68 10.58
CA ARG A 70 -15.07 48.60 9.49
C ARG A 70 -13.55 48.72 9.37
N MET A 71 -13.06 48.92 8.15
CA MET A 71 -11.64 49.19 7.94
C MET A 71 -11.33 50.66 8.28
N ASP A 72 -10.32 50.89 9.12
CA ASP A 72 -9.81 52.21 9.49
C ASP A 72 -8.29 52.20 9.50
N SER A 73 -7.65 52.91 8.57
CA SER A 73 -6.18 53.03 8.51
C SER A 73 -5.46 51.67 8.50
N ASP A 74 -5.96 50.74 7.68
CA ASP A 74 -5.50 49.35 7.53
C ASP A 74 -5.72 48.42 8.75
N GLU A 75 -6.56 48.82 9.70
CA GLU A 75 -6.95 47.99 10.84
C GLU A 75 -8.48 47.80 10.90
N GLU A 76 -8.94 46.61 11.30
CA GLU A 76 -10.36 46.37 11.54
C GLU A 76 -10.81 46.93 12.90
N VAL A 77 -11.83 47.78 12.88
CA VAL A 77 -12.43 48.41 14.07
C VAL A 77 -13.85 47.93 14.23
N LEU A 78 -14.23 47.50 15.43
CA LEU A 78 -15.59 47.11 15.78
C LEU A 78 -16.53 48.32 15.62
N ASP A 79 -17.49 48.23 14.70
CA ASP A 79 -18.29 49.37 14.24
C ASP A 79 -19.69 49.39 14.88
N HIS A 80 -20.51 48.37 14.60
CA HIS A 80 -21.87 48.25 15.12
C HIS A 80 -22.25 46.81 15.44
N ILE A 81 -23.19 46.65 16.36
CA ILE A 81 -23.75 45.35 16.74
C ILE A 81 -24.82 44.96 15.71
N ARG A 82 -24.70 43.77 15.12
CA ARG A 82 -25.72 43.17 14.26
C ARG A 82 -26.78 42.40 15.04
N GLY A 83 -26.40 41.87 16.19
CA GLY A 83 -27.27 41.01 16.98
C GLY A 83 -27.30 39.57 16.47
N LEU A 84 -27.52 38.64 17.38
CA LEU A 84 -27.71 37.22 17.10
C LEU A 84 -28.94 36.69 17.82
N ALA A 85 -29.77 35.96 17.08
CA ALA A 85 -30.82 35.16 17.68
C ALA A 85 -30.19 34.00 18.48
N ARG A 86 -30.76 33.68 19.65
CA ARG A 86 -30.14 32.72 20.59
C ARG A 86 -30.15 31.29 20.04
N ASP A 87 -31.17 30.97 19.25
CA ASP A 87 -31.38 29.71 18.55
C ASP A 87 -30.53 29.59 17.27
N ALA A 88 -29.96 30.69 16.76
CA ALA A 88 -29.06 30.66 15.61
C ALA A 88 -27.69 30.03 15.93
N VAL A 89 -27.37 29.79 17.21
CA VAL A 89 -26.11 29.14 17.60
C VAL A 89 -26.34 28.00 18.59
N ASN A 90 -25.92 26.79 18.20
CA ASN A 90 -25.85 25.65 19.08
C ASN A 90 -24.51 25.65 19.84
N VAL A 91 -24.51 26.16 21.07
CA VAL A 91 -23.31 26.27 21.93
C VAL A 91 -22.65 24.91 22.19
N ASP A 92 -23.44 23.84 22.36
CA ASP A 92 -22.90 22.50 22.59
C ASP A 92 -22.20 21.95 21.36
N GLN A 93 -22.71 22.27 20.17
CA GLN A 93 -22.05 21.92 18.91
C GLN A 93 -20.72 22.67 18.75
N VAL A 94 -20.66 23.96 19.05
CA VAL A 94 -19.42 24.74 19.05
C VAL A 94 -18.38 24.08 19.97
N ARG A 95 -18.78 23.68 21.19
CA ARG A 95 -17.89 22.96 22.13
C ARG A 95 -17.41 21.62 21.58
N LYS A 96 -18.30 20.84 20.97
CA LYS A 96 -17.96 19.55 20.36
C LYS A 96 -16.96 19.72 19.21
N VAL A 97 -17.16 20.71 18.35
CA VAL A 97 -16.24 21.01 17.23
C VAL A 97 -14.86 21.39 17.75
N ILE A 98 -14.77 22.29 18.73
CA ILE A 98 -13.49 22.69 19.34
C ILE A 98 -12.75 21.47 19.91
N ARG A 99 -13.45 20.59 20.64
CA ARG A 99 -12.83 19.38 21.23
C ARG A 99 -12.41 18.34 20.20
N ALA A 100 -13.18 18.18 19.13
CA ALA A 100 -12.93 17.16 18.12
C ALA A 100 -11.86 17.58 17.10
N ARG A 101 -11.68 18.89 16.86
CA ARG A 101 -10.86 19.39 15.75
C ARG A 101 -9.55 20.07 16.15
N ILE A 102 -9.33 20.32 17.45
CA ILE A 102 -8.09 20.91 17.96
C ILE A 102 -7.39 19.90 18.86
N THR A 103 -6.11 19.65 18.58
CA THR A 103 -5.28 18.69 19.34
C THR A 103 -4.08 19.39 19.98
N PRO A 104 -3.87 19.29 21.31
CA PRO A 104 -4.88 18.86 22.29
C PRO A 104 -6.05 19.86 22.34
N ALA A 105 -7.18 19.48 22.93
CA ALA A 105 -8.30 20.42 23.10
C ALA A 105 -7.90 21.55 24.08
N PRO A 106 -8.10 22.85 23.73
CA PRO A 106 -7.82 23.96 24.64
C PRO A 106 -8.63 23.87 25.93
N ARG A 107 -7.98 24.12 27.07
CA ARG A 107 -8.60 24.00 28.39
C ARG A 107 -9.29 25.30 28.79
N GLY A 108 -10.44 25.19 29.46
CA GLY A 108 -11.12 26.34 30.07
C GLY A 108 -11.82 27.27 29.08
N VAL A 109 -12.00 26.89 27.81
CA VAL A 109 -12.75 27.69 26.84
C VAL A 109 -14.18 27.91 27.33
N ARG A 110 -14.59 29.17 27.44
CA ARG A 110 -15.94 29.55 27.86
C ARG A 110 -16.69 30.13 26.68
N ILE A 111 -17.98 29.79 26.59
CA ILE A 111 -18.88 30.34 25.59
C ILE A 111 -20.06 30.95 26.33
N GLY A 112 -20.29 32.24 26.11
CA GLY A 112 -21.29 33.02 26.82
C GLY A 112 -22.03 33.98 25.90
N TRP A 113 -23.14 34.52 26.41
CA TRP A 113 -23.97 35.50 25.72
C TRP A 113 -23.86 36.84 26.45
N SER A 114 -23.82 37.93 25.69
CA SER A 114 -23.82 39.31 26.21
C SER A 114 -24.88 40.15 25.51
N GLY A 115 -25.44 41.14 26.20
CA GLY A 115 -26.55 41.97 25.70
C GLY A 115 -27.91 41.25 25.68
N ASP A 116 -28.93 41.99 25.24
CA ASP A 116 -30.32 41.54 25.11
C ASP A 116 -30.95 41.99 23.77
N GLY A 117 -32.14 41.48 23.47
CA GLY A 117 -32.88 41.86 22.25
C GLY A 117 -32.07 41.76 20.96
N GLU A 118 -32.05 42.87 20.22
CA GLU A 118 -31.34 43.04 18.93
C GLU A 118 -29.84 43.35 19.09
N GLU A 119 -29.36 43.63 20.31
CA GLU A 119 -27.94 43.90 20.58
C GLU A 119 -27.20 42.68 21.18
N ARG A 120 -27.81 41.50 21.11
CA ARG A 120 -27.25 40.27 21.68
C ARG A 120 -26.07 39.75 20.87
N VAL A 121 -24.96 39.43 21.53
CA VAL A 121 -23.76 38.82 20.93
C VAL A 121 -23.38 37.53 21.65
N LEU A 122 -22.69 36.64 20.94
CA LEU A 122 -22.03 35.46 21.52
C LEU A 122 -20.54 35.75 21.68
N PHE A 123 -19.93 35.34 22.77
CA PHE A 123 -18.48 35.39 22.91
C PHE A 123 -17.88 34.02 23.22
N ILE A 124 -16.70 33.77 22.68
CA ILE A 124 -15.86 32.61 22.95
C ILE A 124 -14.58 33.12 23.61
N ASP A 125 -14.47 32.92 24.91
CA ASP A 125 -13.28 33.23 25.71
C ASP A 125 -12.33 32.03 25.68
N VAL A 126 -11.15 32.23 25.10
CA VAL A 126 -10.06 31.27 25.04
C VAL A 126 -9.00 31.73 26.04
N PRO A 127 -8.91 31.11 27.24
CA PRO A 127 -7.93 31.55 28.23
C PRO A 127 -6.50 31.21 27.77
N ALA A 128 -5.52 31.92 28.34
CA ALA A 128 -4.11 31.64 28.13
C ALA A 128 -3.80 30.16 28.43
N GLN A 129 -3.16 29.49 27.46
CA GLN A 129 -2.76 28.10 27.59
C GLN A 129 -1.30 27.98 28.05
N PRO A 130 -0.86 26.82 28.57
CA PRO A 130 0.53 26.63 28.95
C PRO A 130 1.47 26.85 27.76
N ALA A 131 2.49 27.70 27.94
CA ALA A 131 3.42 28.08 26.87
C ALA A 131 4.21 26.91 26.25
N ALA A 132 4.24 25.75 26.91
CA ALA A 132 4.89 24.53 26.42
C ALA A 132 3.99 23.66 25.52
N THR A 133 2.75 24.07 25.25
CA THR A 133 1.77 23.28 24.46
C THR A 133 1.46 23.98 23.15
N LEU A 134 1.63 23.27 22.03
CA LEU A 134 1.16 23.71 20.72
C LEU A 134 -0.22 23.11 20.43
N PHE A 135 -1.12 23.94 19.94
CA PHE A 135 -2.47 23.56 19.54
C PHE A 135 -2.51 23.43 18.02
N VAL A 136 -2.84 22.24 17.53
CA VAL A 136 -2.81 21.91 16.10
C VAL A 136 -4.19 21.56 15.56
N VAL A 137 -4.37 21.77 14.26
CA VAL A 137 -5.56 21.41 13.50
C VAL A 137 -5.15 20.61 12.27
N ALA A 138 -6.11 19.88 11.66
CA ALA A 138 -5.87 19.22 10.37
C ALA A 138 -5.53 20.26 9.29
N ALA A 139 -4.53 19.99 8.45
CA ALA A 139 -4.14 20.95 7.42
C ALA A 139 -5.25 21.11 6.36
N PRO A 140 -5.53 22.33 5.86
CA PRO A 140 -6.52 22.54 4.82
C PRO A 140 -6.14 21.77 3.54
N THR A 141 -6.98 20.83 3.08
CA THR A 141 -6.71 20.02 1.88
C THR A 141 -7.26 20.63 0.59
N GLY A 142 -7.89 21.82 0.68
CA GLY A 142 -8.51 22.53 -0.46
C GLY A 142 -9.81 21.91 -0.97
N LYS A 143 -10.27 20.78 -0.40
CA LYS A 143 -11.57 20.15 -0.69
C LYS A 143 -12.41 20.09 0.60
N PRO A 144 -13.60 20.71 0.64
CA PRO A 144 -14.45 20.69 1.84
C PRO A 144 -14.77 19.25 2.28
N GLY A 145 -14.57 18.94 3.56
CA GLY A 145 -14.91 17.64 4.16
C GLY A 145 -13.88 16.51 4.00
N ALA A 146 -12.78 16.73 3.27
CA ALA A 146 -11.68 15.77 3.15
C ALA A 146 -10.60 16.06 4.20
N GLN A 147 -10.93 15.87 5.48
CA GLN A 147 -9.94 15.99 6.55
C GLN A 147 -9.01 14.79 6.54
N ARG A 148 -7.71 15.08 6.48
CA ARG A 148 -6.64 14.09 6.64
C ARG A 148 -6.13 14.21 8.07
N THR A 149 -6.28 13.15 8.86
CA THR A 149 -5.79 13.11 10.25
C THR A 149 -4.26 13.02 10.33
N ASP A 150 -3.60 12.73 9.21
CA ASP A 150 -2.14 12.65 9.08
C ASP A 150 -1.49 13.97 8.64
N THR A 151 -2.26 15.04 8.49
CA THR A 151 -1.73 16.39 8.21
C THR A 151 -1.90 17.30 9.41
N VAL A 152 -0.85 18.07 9.72
CA VAL A 152 -0.81 18.97 10.88
C VAL A 152 -0.56 20.39 10.39
N ALA A 153 -1.40 21.32 10.84
CA ALA A 153 -1.19 22.75 10.70
C ALA A 153 -1.26 23.43 12.06
N VAL A 154 -0.40 24.44 12.28
CA VAL A 154 -0.33 25.22 13.51
C VAL A 154 -0.73 26.66 13.17
N PRO A 155 -1.97 27.08 13.49
CA PRO A 155 -2.37 28.47 13.32
C PRO A 155 -1.76 29.31 14.43
N VAL A 156 -1.14 30.43 14.06
CA VAL A 156 -0.52 31.38 14.98
C VAL A 156 -1.17 32.73 14.77
N ARG A 157 -1.58 33.37 15.87
CA ARG A 157 -2.14 34.72 15.85
C ARG A 157 -1.02 35.74 16.02
N ASP A 158 -0.93 36.67 15.08
CA ASP A 158 -0.01 37.81 15.10
C ASP A 158 -0.81 39.07 14.73
N GLY A 159 -0.99 39.97 15.70
CA GLY A 159 -1.93 41.09 15.56
C GLY A 159 -3.37 40.63 15.31
N ASP A 160 -4.02 41.21 14.31
CA ASP A 160 -5.35 40.85 13.82
C ASP A 160 -5.33 39.68 12.82
N GLN A 161 -4.15 39.21 12.41
CA GLN A 161 -4.01 38.14 11.42
C GLN A 161 -3.73 36.78 12.05
N THR A 162 -4.21 35.74 11.38
CA THR A 162 -3.84 34.35 11.66
C THR A 162 -3.02 33.81 10.49
N HIS A 163 -1.77 33.44 10.75
CA HIS A 163 -0.90 32.82 9.77
C HIS A 163 -0.63 31.35 10.15
N TRP A 164 -0.19 30.57 9.16
CA TRP A 164 0.21 29.19 9.39
C TRP A 164 1.70 29.14 9.73
N LEU A 165 2.06 28.40 10.77
CA LEU A 165 3.47 28.12 11.05
C LEU A 165 4.09 27.36 9.85
N PRO A 166 5.21 27.84 9.28
CA PRO A 166 5.83 27.17 8.14
C PRO A 166 6.24 25.73 8.47
N ARG A 167 6.16 24.83 7.47
CA ARG A 167 6.58 23.42 7.63
C ARG A 167 8.01 23.28 8.19
N ALA A 168 8.91 24.18 7.81
CA ALA A 168 10.29 24.19 8.31
C ALA A 168 10.35 24.45 9.82
N GLU A 169 9.51 25.34 10.35
CA GLU A 169 9.44 25.65 11.77
C GLU A 169 8.76 24.54 12.56
N ILE A 170 7.68 23.94 12.02
CA ILE A 170 7.07 22.73 12.58
C ILE A 170 8.13 21.61 12.69
N GLN A 171 8.90 21.38 11.62
CA GLN A 171 9.97 20.39 11.62
C GLN A 171 11.09 20.73 12.62
N ALA A 172 11.45 22.01 12.77
CA ALA A 172 12.47 22.46 13.71
C ALA A 172 12.04 22.22 15.16
N LEU A 173 10.77 22.50 15.49
CA LEU A 173 10.18 22.24 16.80
C LEU A 173 10.11 20.74 17.11
N LEU A 174 9.66 19.92 16.15
CA LEU A 174 9.67 18.47 16.28
C LEU A 174 11.09 17.94 16.50
N SER A 175 12.06 18.42 15.71
CA SER A 175 13.45 18.04 15.85
C SER A 175 14.06 18.49 17.17
N ALA A 176 13.62 19.63 17.72
CA ALA A 176 14.05 20.09 19.04
C ALA A 176 13.54 19.16 20.14
N GLY A 177 12.27 18.73 20.05
CA GLY A 177 11.72 17.69 20.92
C GLY A 177 12.52 16.39 20.82
N VAL A 178 12.73 15.88 19.60
CA VAL A 178 13.52 14.68 19.34
C VAL A 178 14.95 14.77 19.86
N ARG A 179 15.61 15.93 19.74
CA ARG A 179 16.95 16.14 20.31
C ARG A 179 16.94 16.14 21.84
N ALA A 180 15.89 16.68 22.45
CA ALA A 180 15.77 16.77 23.91
C ALA A 180 15.39 15.42 24.55
N THR A 181 14.58 14.61 23.88
CA THR A 181 14.00 13.37 24.43
C THR A 181 14.49 12.09 23.75
N GLY A 182 15.27 12.20 22.67
CA GLY A 182 15.49 11.11 21.71
C GLY A 182 14.29 10.91 20.77
N MET A 183 14.51 10.25 19.62
CA MET A 183 13.39 9.68 18.87
C MET A 183 12.74 8.61 19.75
N PRO A 184 11.42 8.63 19.97
CA PRO A 184 10.75 7.54 20.67
C PRO A 184 11.05 6.22 19.94
N THR A 185 11.44 5.19 20.69
CA THR A 185 11.41 3.82 20.15
C THR A 185 9.96 3.46 19.83
N ALA A 186 9.73 2.45 19.00
CA ALA A 186 8.37 2.00 18.71
C ALA A 186 7.59 1.65 20.00
N GLU A 187 8.29 1.10 21.00
CA GLU A 187 7.76 0.82 22.34
C GLU A 187 7.42 2.10 23.11
N ALA A 188 8.32 3.10 23.14
CA ALA A 188 8.06 4.36 23.82
C ALA A 188 6.93 5.17 23.15
N LEU A 189 6.80 5.06 21.82
CA LEU A 189 5.69 5.67 21.09
C LEU A 189 4.36 4.94 21.39
N ALA A 190 4.38 3.61 21.45
CA ALA A 190 3.22 2.83 21.88
C ALA A 190 2.83 3.14 23.34
N ASP A 191 3.79 3.36 24.24
CA ASP A 191 3.56 3.79 25.62
C ASP A 191 3.00 5.22 25.69
N LEU A 192 3.50 6.14 24.88
CA LEU A 192 2.99 7.50 24.78
C LEU A 192 1.58 7.54 24.21
N VAL A 193 1.29 6.73 23.19
CA VAL A 193 -0.07 6.56 22.64
C VAL A 193 -0.97 5.95 23.70
N ARG A 194 -0.53 4.91 24.42
CA ARG A 194 -1.25 4.34 25.57
C ARG A 194 -1.52 5.39 26.64
N GLN A 195 -0.53 6.19 27.05
CA GLN A 195 -0.70 7.24 28.06
C GLN A 195 -1.60 8.38 27.60
N ALA A 196 -1.56 8.77 26.32
CA ALA A 196 -2.42 9.79 25.74
C ALA A 196 -3.89 9.32 25.64
N VAL A 197 -4.09 8.04 25.30
CA VAL A 197 -5.40 7.38 25.28
C VAL A 197 -5.95 7.20 26.71
N SER A 198 -5.10 6.82 27.67
CA SER A 198 -5.47 6.70 29.09
C SER A 198 -5.74 8.05 29.77
N GLY A 199 -5.10 9.14 29.31
CA GLY A 199 -5.25 10.48 29.87
C GLY A 199 -6.50 11.24 29.42
N SER A 200 -7.27 10.69 28.46
CA SER A 200 -8.43 11.35 27.84
C SER A 200 -9.80 10.74 28.20
N GLY A 201 -9.87 9.74 29.10
CA GLY A 201 -11.11 9.07 29.46
C GLY A 201 -11.39 9.05 30.97
N SER A 202 -12.44 9.77 31.38
CA SER A 202 -13.06 9.64 32.68
C SER A 202 -13.58 8.21 32.93
N GLY A 203 -13.10 7.60 34.02
CA GLY A 203 -13.63 6.43 34.74
C GLY A 203 -14.86 5.70 34.19
N GLY A 204 -14.60 4.69 33.36
CA GLY A 204 -15.50 3.60 33.01
C GLY A 204 -14.72 2.65 32.11
N GLY A 205 -14.51 1.39 32.54
CA GLY A 205 -13.74 0.43 31.76
C GLY A 205 -14.28 0.30 30.33
N LEU A 206 -13.38 0.29 29.35
CA LEU A 206 -13.75 0.12 27.94
C LEU A 206 -14.46 -1.22 27.76
N ARG A 207 -15.54 -1.24 26.98
CA ARG A 207 -16.31 -2.46 26.72
C ARG A 207 -15.99 -3.04 25.35
N VAL A 208 -16.13 -4.37 25.22
CA VAL A 208 -16.02 -5.02 23.92
C VAL A 208 -17.10 -4.46 22.98
N GLY A 209 -16.67 -4.00 21.80
CA GLY A 209 -17.51 -3.37 20.79
C GLY A 209 -17.80 -1.88 20.99
N GLN A 210 -17.35 -1.28 22.11
CA GLN A 210 -17.49 0.16 22.33
C GLN A 210 -16.76 0.94 21.23
N GLY A 211 -17.45 1.83 20.51
CA GLY A 211 -16.93 2.53 19.32
C GLY A 211 -17.66 2.15 18.03
N LEU A 212 -18.29 0.97 18.01
CA LEU A 212 -19.12 0.48 16.89
C LEU A 212 -20.50 0.02 17.40
N PRO A 213 -21.44 0.94 17.69
CA PRO A 213 -22.74 0.59 18.28
C PRO A 213 -23.52 -0.46 17.49
N ASP A 214 -23.44 -0.40 16.16
CA ASP A 214 -24.16 -1.32 15.26
C ASP A 214 -23.57 -2.76 15.27
N ARG A 215 -22.33 -2.93 15.75
CA ARG A 215 -21.64 -4.22 15.81
C ARG A 215 -21.25 -4.65 17.22
N GLU A 216 -21.60 -3.87 18.24
CA GLU A 216 -21.23 -4.11 19.64
C GLU A 216 -21.67 -5.50 20.12
N ARG A 217 -22.90 -5.92 19.79
CA ARG A 217 -23.43 -7.23 20.17
C ARG A 217 -22.68 -8.39 19.53
N GLU A 218 -22.33 -8.27 18.25
CA GLU A 218 -21.60 -9.30 17.52
C GLU A 218 -20.19 -9.46 18.09
N MET A 219 -19.52 -8.35 18.41
CA MET A 219 -18.19 -8.38 19.00
C MET A 219 -18.20 -8.98 20.41
N GLN A 220 -19.22 -8.69 21.22
CA GLN A 220 -19.38 -9.30 22.55
C GLN A 220 -19.64 -10.80 22.49
N GLU A 221 -20.40 -11.27 21.50
CA GLU A 221 -20.62 -12.70 21.25
C GLU A 221 -19.32 -13.38 20.82
N ALA A 222 -18.60 -12.81 19.86
CA ALA A 222 -17.31 -13.31 19.41
C ALA A 222 -16.27 -13.38 20.54
N TYR A 223 -16.19 -12.35 21.38
CA TYR A 223 -15.31 -12.33 22.55
C TYR A 223 -15.64 -13.47 23.54
N ARG A 224 -16.93 -13.72 23.80
CA ARG A 224 -17.36 -14.84 24.65
C ARG A 224 -17.01 -16.21 24.05
N GLN A 225 -17.12 -16.35 22.73
CA GLN A 225 -16.75 -17.59 22.04
C GLN A 225 -15.24 -17.89 22.12
N LEU A 226 -14.42 -16.85 22.24
CA LEU A 226 -12.95 -16.94 22.29
C LEU A 226 -12.40 -16.79 23.72
N ALA A 227 -13.25 -16.79 24.74
CA ALA A 227 -12.88 -16.54 26.13
C ALA A 227 -11.87 -17.55 26.71
N THR A 228 -11.76 -18.75 26.12
CA THR A 228 -10.76 -19.76 26.51
C THR A 228 -9.31 -19.34 26.23
N ALA A 229 -9.09 -18.28 25.45
CA ALA A 229 -7.77 -17.79 25.09
C ALA A 229 -7.22 -16.71 26.04
N GLU A 230 -7.85 -16.46 27.19
CA GLU A 230 -7.40 -15.48 28.20
C GLU A 230 -7.14 -14.08 27.60
N LEU A 231 -8.08 -13.60 26.76
CA LEU A 231 -7.91 -12.42 25.91
C LEU A 231 -7.72 -11.09 26.66
N GLY A 232 -8.15 -11.05 27.92
CA GLY A 232 -8.15 -9.87 28.80
C GLY A 232 -9.03 -8.71 28.32
N GLU A 233 -8.81 -7.53 28.90
CA GLU A 233 -9.74 -6.40 28.78
C GLU A 233 -9.47 -5.52 27.54
N PRO A 234 -10.49 -4.82 26.99
CA PRO A 234 -10.30 -3.90 25.87
C PRO A 234 -9.24 -2.81 26.13
N ALA A 235 -8.29 -2.71 25.21
CA ALA A 235 -7.21 -1.72 25.21
C ALA A 235 -7.60 -0.40 24.54
N GLY A 236 -8.66 -0.41 23.74
CA GLY A 236 -9.15 0.72 22.97
C GLY A 236 -10.60 0.54 22.53
N GLU A 237 -11.16 1.61 21.96
CA GLU A 237 -12.45 1.51 21.27
C GLU A 237 -12.33 0.63 20.02
N ALA A 238 -13.36 -0.16 19.75
CA ALA A 238 -13.53 -0.88 18.52
C ALA A 238 -13.61 0.10 17.34
N TRP A 239 -13.01 -0.29 16.22
CA TRP A 239 -12.92 0.52 15.02
C TRP A 239 -13.19 -0.31 13.77
N ALA A 240 -13.65 0.35 12.72
CA ALA A 240 -13.99 -0.30 11.46
C ALA A 240 -12.85 -0.19 10.46
N HIS A 241 -12.58 -1.30 9.77
CA HIS A 241 -11.73 -1.35 8.59
C HIS A 241 -12.53 -1.92 7.42
N GLY A 242 -13.02 -1.05 6.53
CA GLY A 242 -14.01 -1.45 5.53
C GLY A 242 -15.27 -2.02 6.20
N SER A 243 -15.60 -3.28 5.92
CA SER A 243 -16.71 -4.02 6.55
C SER A 243 -16.30 -4.79 7.82
N THR A 244 -15.02 -4.77 8.20
CA THR A 244 -14.48 -5.53 9.32
C THR A 244 -14.52 -4.71 10.59
N ALA A 245 -14.92 -5.31 11.70
CA ALA A 245 -14.81 -4.71 13.03
C ALA A 245 -13.57 -5.25 13.75
N LEU A 246 -12.78 -4.35 14.34
CA LEU A 246 -11.52 -4.64 14.99
C LEU A 246 -11.49 -4.03 16.39
N GLN A 247 -10.85 -4.69 17.35
CA GLN A 247 -10.59 -4.13 18.67
C GLN A 247 -9.34 -4.72 19.30
N ASP A 248 -8.48 -3.84 19.82
CA ASP A 248 -7.28 -4.22 20.57
C ASP A 248 -7.65 -4.60 22.01
N LEU A 249 -7.02 -5.66 22.53
CA LEU A 249 -7.23 -6.21 23.88
C LEU A 249 -5.89 -6.30 24.61
N HIS A 250 -5.87 -5.94 25.89
CA HIS A 250 -4.73 -6.16 26.78
C HIS A 250 -4.75 -7.57 27.34
N HIS A 251 -3.60 -8.22 27.43
CA HIS A 251 -3.50 -9.46 28.19
C HIS A 251 -3.69 -9.17 29.70
N GLU A 252 -4.32 -10.09 30.44
CA GLU A 252 -4.52 -9.95 31.89
C GLU A 252 -3.22 -9.94 32.71
N ARG A 253 -2.08 -10.35 32.12
CA ARG A 253 -0.78 -10.41 32.77
C ARG A 253 0.16 -9.39 32.14
N ASP A 254 0.71 -8.51 32.96
CA ASP A 254 1.73 -7.56 32.53
C ASP A 254 2.94 -8.31 31.94
N GLY A 255 3.31 -7.95 30.69
CA GLY A 255 4.43 -8.53 29.96
C GLY A 255 4.06 -9.58 28.89
N GLU A 256 2.82 -10.08 28.89
CA GLU A 256 2.32 -10.96 27.83
C GLU A 256 1.79 -10.14 26.62
N PRO A 257 1.87 -10.67 25.39
CA PRO A 257 1.39 -9.97 24.21
C PRO A 257 -0.13 -9.80 24.24
N GLY A 258 -0.61 -8.58 23.94
CA GLY A 258 -2.05 -8.32 23.76
C GLY A 258 -2.64 -9.03 22.55
N TRP A 259 -3.93 -8.82 22.29
CA TRP A 259 -4.67 -9.47 21.21
C TRP A 259 -5.41 -8.46 20.33
N VAL A 260 -5.74 -8.85 19.12
CA VAL A 260 -6.64 -8.11 18.23
C VAL A 260 -7.80 -9.01 17.85
N LEU A 261 -9.02 -8.63 18.26
CA LEU A 261 -10.26 -9.28 17.86
C LEU A 261 -10.68 -8.78 16.48
N CYS A 262 -10.90 -9.71 15.55
CA CYS A 262 -11.25 -9.46 14.15
C CYS A 262 -12.60 -10.10 13.81
N LEU A 263 -13.59 -9.28 13.41
CA LEU A 263 -14.89 -9.72 12.92
C LEU A 263 -15.11 -9.33 11.46
N VAL A 264 -14.89 -10.29 10.56
CA VAL A 264 -15.20 -10.18 9.15
C VAL A 264 -16.60 -10.74 8.90
N VAL A 265 -17.43 -10.02 8.15
CA VAL A 265 -18.79 -10.45 7.82
C VAL A 265 -18.74 -11.80 7.08
N GLY A 266 -19.53 -12.77 7.55
CA GLY A 266 -19.62 -14.11 6.94
C GLY A 266 -18.44 -15.04 7.23
N ARG A 267 -17.56 -14.70 8.16
CA ARG A 267 -16.44 -15.56 8.62
C ARG A 267 -16.54 -15.79 10.14
N PRO A 268 -16.03 -16.91 10.67
CA PRO A 268 -15.92 -17.08 12.11
C PRO A 268 -14.99 -16.02 12.73
N PRO A 269 -15.20 -15.64 14.00
CA PRO A 269 -14.38 -14.63 14.66
C PRO A 269 -12.95 -15.12 14.86
N VAL A 270 -12.00 -14.21 14.70
CA VAL A 270 -10.57 -14.49 14.83
C VAL A 270 -9.95 -13.57 15.87
N VAL A 271 -9.08 -14.09 16.72
CA VAL A 271 -8.20 -13.29 17.59
C VAL A 271 -6.75 -13.56 17.24
N VAL A 272 -5.99 -12.49 17.11
CA VAL A 272 -4.59 -12.55 16.70
C VAL A 272 -3.71 -11.94 17.77
N ALA A 273 -2.69 -12.67 18.21
CA ALA A 273 -1.69 -12.13 19.12
C ALA A 273 -1.03 -10.90 18.50
N ALA A 274 -0.86 -9.83 19.27
CA ALA A 274 -0.38 -8.54 18.81
C ALA A 274 0.94 -8.62 18.00
N PRO A 275 1.95 -9.44 18.36
CA PRO A 275 3.16 -9.58 17.54
C PRO A 275 2.90 -10.09 16.12
N VAL A 276 1.94 -11.02 15.97
CA VAL A 276 1.55 -11.57 14.68
C VAL A 276 0.71 -10.56 13.90
N TRP A 277 -0.19 -9.84 14.58
CA TRP A 277 -0.95 -8.75 13.97
C TRP A 277 -0.03 -7.65 13.42
N GLN A 278 0.98 -7.23 14.18
CA GLN A 278 1.98 -6.27 13.71
C GLN A 278 2.75 -6.80 12.50
N ALA A 279 3.05 -8.09 12.43
CA ALA A 279 3.66 -8.68 11.24
C ALA A 279 2.77 -8.60 9.99
N ILE A 280 1.46 -8.79 10.13
CA ILE A 280 0.48 -8.61 9.04
C ILE A 280 0.50 -7.16 8.56
N VAL A 281 0.38 -6.20 9.48
CA VAL A 281 0.38 -4.76 9.16
C VAL A 281 1.71 -4.33 8.52
N GLU A 282 2.85 -4.79 9.04
CA GLU A 282 4.17 -4.44 8.50
C GLU A 282 4.35 -4.96 7.07
N ALA A 283 3.91 -6.19 6.79
CA ALA A 283 4.03 -6.79 5.47
C ALA A 283 3.24 -6.01 4.40
N GLY A 284 2.11 -5.42 4.75
CA GLY A 284 1.31 -4.58 3.84
C GLY A 284 1.75 -3.11 3.75
N ARG A 285 2.64 -2.64 4.64
CA ARG A 285 2.95 -1.20 4.83
C ARG A 285 3.49 -0.51 3.57
N ASN A 286 4.20 -1.25 2.73
CA ASN A 286 4.84 -0.69 1.54
C ASN A 286 3.95 -0.70 0.30
N ALA A 287 2.69 -1.11 0.43
CA ALA A 287 1.74 -1.07 -0.68
C ALA A 287 1.43 0.37 -1.11
N PRO A 288 1.22 0.62 -2.41
CA PRO A 288 0.67 1.88 -2.89
C PRO A 288 -0.75 2.09 -2.35
N GLY A 289 -0.99 3.24 -1.71
CA GLY A 289 -2.21 3.48 -0.94
C GLY A 289 -1.97 3.14 0.53
N HIS A 290 -2.01 4.16 1.38
CA HIS A 290 -1.45 4.16 2.75
C HIS A 290 -2.06 3.17 3.76
N ASP A 291 -2.92 2.25 3.34
CA ASP A 291 -3.63 1.30 4.19
C ASP A 291 -3.08 -0.13 4.03
N PRO A 292 -2.28 -0.62 5.00
CA PRO A 292 -1.65 -1.93 4.92
C PRO A 292 -2.65 -3.09 4.87
N LEU A 293 -3.78 -2.97 5.57
CA LEU A 293 -4.79 -4.03 5.66
C LEU A 293 -5.63 -4.09 4.38
N ALA A 294 -5.88 -2.94 3.74
CA ALA A 294 -6.50 -2.93 2.41
C ALA A 294 -5.59 -3.58 1.33
N ALA A 295 -4.27 -3.57 1.54
CA ALA A 295 -3.33 -4.25 0.67
C ALA A 295 -3.29 -5.76 0.94
N ILE A 296 -2.88 -6.15 2.15
CA ILE A 296 -2.57 -7.54 2.48
C ILE A 296 -3.80 -8.38 2.84
N GLY A 297 -4.87 -7.72 3.29
CA GLY A 297 -6.08 -8.36 3.78
C GLY A 297 -6.04 -8.65 5.28
N LEU A 298 -6.94 -9.52 5.69
CA LEU A 298 -7.19 -9.89 7.09
C LEU A 298 -6.96 -11.40 7.28
N PRO A 299 -6.66 -11.84 8.51
CA PRO A 299 -6.55 -13.26 8.82
C PRO A 299 -7.71 -14.08 8.27
N ARG A 300 -7.39 -15.18 7.58
CA ARG A 300 -8.34 -16.13 7.03
C ARG A 300 -8.23 -17.44 7.82
N PRO A 301 -9.31 -17.94 8.43
CA PRO A 301 -9.31 -19.23 9.10
C PRO A 301 -8.98 -20.35 8.10
N PRO A 302 -8.41 -21.48 8.57
CA PRO A 302 -8.21 -22.66 7.73
C PRO A 302 -9.50 -23.07 7.02
N GLU A 303 -9.37 -23.65 5.82
CA GLU A 303 -10.53 -24.14 5.07
C GLU A 303 -11.35 -25.14 5.91
N ASP A 304 -12.66 -25.14 5.69
CA ASP A 304 -13.65 -25.99 6.40
C ASP A 304 -13.75 -25.79 7.91
N THR A 305 -13.28 -24.65 8.42
CA THR A 305 -13.37 -24.30 9.85
C THR A 305 -14.44 -23.23 10.08
N ASP A 306 -15.59 -23.64 10.61
CA ASP A 306 -16.65 -22.72 11.08
C ASP A 306 -16.45 -22.28 12.55
N THR A 307 -15.36 -22.73 13.19
CA THR A 307 -15.10 -22.43 14.60
C THR A 307 -14.29 -21.15 14.76
N PRO A 308 -14.49 -20.42 15.87
CA PRO A 308 -13.62 -19.33 16.29
C PRO A 308 -12.14 -19.74 16.26
N TRP A 309 -11.27 -18.83 15.84
CA TRP A 309 -9.86 -19.13 15.61
C TRP A 309 -8.92 -18.22 16.40
N VAL A 310 -7.94 -18.82 17.06
CA VAL A 310 -6.91 -18.14 17.84
C VAL A 310 -5.57 -18.29 17.15
N ILE A 311 -4.92 -17.17 16.84
CA ILE A 311 -3.56 -17.12 16.28
C ILE A 311 -2.61 -16.69 17.39
N ALA A 312 -1.96 -17.67 18.02
CA ALA A 312 -1.05 -17.46 19.14
C ALA A 312 0.26 -16.75 18.72
N ALA A 313 0.96 -16.16 19.68
CA ALA A 313 2.18 -15.39 19.45
C ALA A 313 3.36 -16.21 18.88
N ASP A 314 3.35 -17.53 19.08
CA ASP A 314 4.33 -18.48 18.57
C ASP A 314 4.00 -19.01 17.15
N SER A 315 2.85 -18.59 16.60
CA SER A 315 2.43 -18.93 15.23
C SER A 315 3.51 -18.53 14.24
N ARG A 316 3.86 -19.47 13.35
CA ARG A 316 4.86 -19.25 12.29
C ARG A 316 4.24 -18.96 10.94
N THR A 317 2.94 -19.14 10.80
CA THR A 317 2.22 -18.92 9.54
C THR A 317 0.84 -18.37 9.81
N VAL A 318 0.37 -17.46 8.95
CA VAL A 318 -1.00 -16.96 8.97
C VAL A 318 -1.48 -16.80 7.54
N ASP A 319 -2.61 -17.42 7.22
CA ASP A 319 -3.30 -17.18 5.95
C ASP A 319 -4.08 -15.87 6.06
N VAL A 320 -4.02 -15.07 4.99
CA VAL A 320 -4.66 -13.75 4.90
C VAL A 320 -5.39 -13.61 3.58
N ASP A 321 -6.49 -12.86 3.58
CA ASP A 321 -7.34 -12.67 2.40
C ASP A 321 -8.21 -11.41 2.51
N GLY A 322 -8.81 -10.99 1.40
CA GLY A 322 -9.72 -9.83 1.32
C GLY A 322 -9.03 -8.50 1.01
N GLY A 323 -7.70 -8.49 0.93
CA GLY A 323 -6.92 -7.33 0.46
C GLY A 323 -6.76 -7.32 -1.07
N SER A 324 -6.33 -6.17 -1.60
CA SER A 324 -6.05 -6.01 -3.04
C SER A 324 -4.93 -6.91 -3.57
N TRP A 325 -4.07 -7.43 -2.69
CA TRP A 325 -3.06 -8.42 -3.05
C TRP A 325 -3.69 -9.81 -3.33
N GLY A 326 -4.91 -10.03 -2.82
CA GLY A 326 -5.63 -11.31 -2.82
C GLY A 326 -5.13 -12.26 -1.74
N ALA A 327 -5.63 -13.49 -1.79
CA ALA A 327 -5.30 -14.51 -0.81
C ALA A 327 -3.80 -14.84 -0.79
N GLY A 328 -3.23 -14.96 0.41
CA GLY A 328 -1.83 -15.24 0.61
C GLY A 328 -1.55 -15.80 2.00
N ARG A 329 -0.28 -16.11 2.24
CA ARG A 329 0.23 -16.65 3.49
C ARG A 329 1.39 -15.80 3.96
N LEU A 330 1.32 -15.28 5.18
CA LEU A 330 2.49 -14.80 5.89
C LEU A 330 3.20 -15.99 6.51
N ALA A 331 4.51 -16.11 6.28
CA ALA A 331 5.37 -17.10 6.90
C ALA A 331 6.54 -16.43 7.62
N CYS A 332 6.78 -16.84 8.87
CA CYS A 332 7.89 -16.39 9.70
C CYS A 332 9.08 -17.34 9.50
N SER A 333 10.18 -16.81 8.97
CA SER A 333 11.44 -17.55 8.95
C SER A 333 11.96 -17.79 10.37
N GLY A 334 12.84 -18.79 10.55
CA GLY A 334 13.45 -19.09 11.85
C GLY A 334 14.24 -17.93 12.48
N ARG A 335 14.51 -16.85 11.73
CA ARG A 335 15.15 -15.61 12.20
C ARG A 335 14.15 -14.52 12.62
N GLY A 336 12.85 -14.82 12.67
CA GLY A 336 11.80 -13.87 13.06
C GLY A 336 11.32 -12.94 11.93
N VAL A 337 11.82 -13.13 10.70
CA VAL A 337 11.41 -12.30 9.55
C VAL A 337 10.15 -12.88 8.93
N TRP A 338 9.07 -12.11 8.93
CA TRP A 338 7.81 -12.44 8.29
C TRP A 338 7.81 -12.05 6.82
N ARG A 339 7.26 -12.91 5.97
CA ARG A 339 7.07 -12.63 4.55
C ARG A 339 5.72 -13.09 4.07
N TRP A 340 5.07 -12.21 3.32
CA TRP A 340 3.88 -12.56 2.57
C TRP A 340 4.25 -13.32 1.29
N GLN A 341 3.51 -14.38 1.02
CA GLN A 341 3.58 -15.20 -0.19
C GLN A 341 2.16 -15.31 -0.76
N PRO A 342 1.95 -15.03 -2.05
CA PRO A 342 0.64 -15.23 -2.67
C PRO A 342 0.27 -16.70 -2.70
N LEU A 343 -1.01 -17.02 -2.49
CA LEU A 343 -1.54 -18.31 -2.90
C LEU A 343 -1.60 -18.33 -4.44
N PRO A 344 -1.17 -19.43 -5.09
CA PRO A 344 -1.12 -19.46 -6.54
C PRO A 344 -2.46 -19.16 -7.20
N ARG A 345 -2.45 -18.29 -8.20
CA ARG A 345 -3.61 -18.00 -9.07
C ARG A 345 -3.18 -17.74 -10.50
N PHE A 346 -4.08 -18.06 -11.42
CA PHE A 346 -3.85 -17.91 -12.86
C PHE A 346 -4.78 -16.85 -13.46
N SER A 347 -4.30 -16.17 -14.49
CA SER A 347 -5.06 -15.18 -15.25
C SER A 347 -4.53 -15.07 -16.68
N LEU A 348 -5.38 -14.69 -17.64
CA LEU A 348 -4.97 -14.37 -19.00
C LEU A 348 -4.58 -12.89 -19.18
N ASN A 349 -4.74 -12.08 -18.13
CA ASN A 349 -4.42 -10.66 -18.19
C ASN A 349 -2.92 -10.46 -18.39
N ARG A 350 -2.57 -9.73 -19.45
CA ARG A 350 -1.19 -9.39 -19.78
C ARG A 350 -0.70 -8.22 -18.93
N GLY A 351 0.51 -8.36 -18.40
CA GLY A 351 1.17 -7.27 -17.69
C GLY A 351 1.66 -6.17 -18.64
N ARG A 352 1.94 -4.96 -18.11
CA ARG A 352 2.53 -3.88 -18.92
C ARG A 352 3.89 -4.25 -19.51
N SER A 353 4.64 -5.05 -18.78
CA SER A 353 5.99 -5.50 -19.16
C SER A 353 6.01 -6.68 -20.13
N ALA A 354 4.85 -7.16 -20.57
CA ALA A 354 4.74 -8.36 -21.38
C ALA A 354 5.40 -8.25 -22.77
N GLU A 355 5.57 -7.04 -23.28
CA GLU A 355 6.23 -6.74 -24.56
C GLU A 355 7.60 -6.09 -24.39
N ASN A 356 8.11 -6.02 -23.16
CA ASN A 356 9.45 -5.49 -22.95
C ASN A 356 10.46 -6.32 -23.75
N TRP A 357 11.40 -5.60 -24.38
CA TRP A 357 12.52 -6.14 -25.15
C TRP A 357 12.14 -6.96 -26.40
N THR A 358 10.94 -6.81 -26.96
CA THR A 358 10.57 -7.48 -28.23
C THR A 358 10.76 -6.60 -29.46
N ALA A 359 10.89 -5.29 -29.28
CA ALA A 359 10.92 -4.33 -30.38
C ALA A 359 12.03 -4.66 -31.39
N GLY A 360 11.66 -4.73 -32.67
CA GLY A 360 12.58 -5.01 -33.78
C GLY A 360 12.96 -6.48 -33.95
N GLN A 361 12.34 -7.41 -33.22
CA GLN A 361 12.55 -8.85 -33.37
C GLN A 361 11.27 -9.54 -33.87
N THR A 362 11.43 -10.46 -34.83
CA THR A 362 10.33 -11.31 -35.36
C THR A 362 10.81 -12.76 -35.55
N PRO A 363 11.12 -13.47 -34.44
CA PRO A 363 11.47 -14.89 -34.49
C PRO A 363 10.29 -15.71 -35.00
N ALA A 364 10.57 -16.91 -35.52
CA ALA A 364 9.51 -17.84 -35.90
C ALA A 364 8.72 -18.32 -34.68
N LEU A 365 9.40 -18.65 -33.57
CA LEU A 365 8.78 -18.99 -32.29
C LEU A 365 9.53 -18.30 -31.14
N ARG A 366 8.79 -17.72 -30.20
CA ARG A 366 9.31 -17.19 -28.93
C ARG A 366 8.65 -17.93 -27.77
N LEU A 367 9.49 -18.50 -26.90
CA LEU A 367 9.09 -19.06 -25.61
C LEU A 367 9.72 -18.18 -24.53
N ARG A 368 8.91 -17.55 -23.69
CA ARG A 368 9.42 -16.56 -22.72
C ARG A 368 8.72 -16.66 -21.36
N ALA A 369 9.49 -16.29 -20.33
CA ALA A 369 9.00 -16.02 -18.99
C ALA A 369 9.36 -14.58 -18.59
N VAL A 370 8.37 -13.80 -18.14
CA VAL A 370 8.55 -12.43 -17.64
C VAL A 370 8.10 -12.38 -16.18
N VAL A 371 9.03 -12.12 -15.27
CA VAL A 371 8.78 -12.04 -13.83
C VAL A 371 8.76 -10.56 -13.41
N ASN A 372 7.65 -10.13 -12.84
CA ASN A 372 7.50 -8.81 -12.23
C ASN A 372 7.69 -8.94 -10.72
N LEU A 373 8.66 -8.18 -10.19
CA LEU A 373 9.11 -8.18 -8.81
C LEU A 373 8.82 -6.80 -8.22
N PRO A 374 7.61 -6.58 -7.67
CA PRO A 374 7.19 -5.31 -7.10
C PRO A 374 7.80 -5.13 -5.70
N TRP A 375 9.12 -4.99 -5.61
CA TRP A 375 9.79 -4.72 -4.34
C TRP A 375 9.60 -3.27 -3.89
N ALA A 376 9.53 -3.09 -2.58
CA ALA A 376 9.61 -1.78 -1.95
C ALA A 376 11.07 -1.31 -1.80
N GLY A 377 11.28 0.00 -1.73
CA GLY A 377 12.60 0.57 -1.40
C GLY A 377 13.69 0.32 -2.46
N THR A 378 13.33 0.28 -3.74
CA THR A 378 14.25 -0.07 -4.84
C THR A 378 15.32 0.97 -5.15
N ASP A 379 15.32 2.13 -4.48
CA ASP A 379 16.22 3.26 -4.77
C ASP A 379 17.70 2.91 -4.61
N ARG A 380 18.00 1.92 -3.76
CA ARG A 380 19.36 1.44 -3.48
C ARG A 380 19.77 0.25 -4.34
N LEU A 381 18.88 -0.29 -5.16
CA LEU A 381 19.21 -1.41 -6.03
C LEU A 381 20.06 -0.91 -7.20
N GLU A 382 21.09 -1.67 -7.52
CA GLU A 382 21.98 -1.39 -8.63
C GLU A 382 22.65 -2.65 -9.17
N VAL A 383 22.85 -2.66 -10.47
CA VAL A 383 23.69 -3.63 -11.16
C VAL A 383 25.14 -3.22 -11.01
N THR A 384 25.83 -3.80 -10.05
CA THR A 384 27.25 -3.52 -9.81
C THR A 384 28.15 -4.31 -10.75
N LYS A 385 29.40 -3.84 -10.95
CA LYS A 385 30.40 -4.56 -11.74
C LYS A 385 30.67 -5.98 -11.19
N PRO A 386 30.84 -6.22 -9.88
CA PRO A 386 31.00 -7.57 -9.34
C PRO A 386 29.80 -8.49 -9.62
N ARG A 387 28.56 -8.00 -9.41
CA ARG A 387 27.35 -8.80 -9.68
C ARG A 387 27.19 -9.13 -11.16
N ARG A 388 27.54 -8.20 -12.04
CA ARG A 388 27.56 -8.42 -13.48
C ARG A 388 28.58 -9.50 -13.89
N ALA A 389 29.78 -9.46 -13.33
CA ALA A 389 30.81 -10.47 -13.60
C ALA A 389 30.38 -11.86 -13.08
N LEU A 390 29.70 -11.91 -11.93
CA LEU A 390 29.13 -13.15 -11.40
C LEU A 390 28.04 -13.72 -12.33
N LEU A 391 27.13 -12.86 -12.81
CA LEU A 391 26.13 -13.27 -13.80
C LEU A 391 26.78 -13.84 -15.07
N GLU A 392 27.80 -13.16 -15.61
CA GLU A 392 28.54 -13.62 -16.79
C GLU A 392 29.15 -15.02 -16.59
N GLN A 393 29.58 -15.36 -15.37
CA GLN A 393 30.10 -16.69 -15.02
C GLN A 393 29.00 -17.74 -14.85
N GLN A 394 27.83 -17.34 -14.34
CA GLN A 394 26.72 -18.25 -14.06
C GLN A 394 25.87 -18.57 -15.30
N LEU A 395 25.78 -17.66 -16.27
CA LEU A 395 24.91 -17.81 -17.45
C LEU A 395 25.14 -19.09 -18.26
N PRO A 396 26.38 -19.53 -18.55
CA PRO A 396 26.63 -20.80 -19.24
C PRO A 396 26.12 -22.03 -18.49
N HIS A 397 25.90 -21.92 -17.17
CA HIS A 397 25.42 -22.99 -16.30
C HIS A 397 23.97 -22.78 -15.84
N SER A 398 23.27 -21.80 -16.42
CA SER A 398 21.88 -21.49 -16.08
C SER A 398 20.90 -22.55 -16.58
N ALA A 399 19.70 -22.56 -16.00
CA ALA A 399 18.62 -23.44 -16.43
C ALA A 399 18.24 -23.18 -17.90
N VAL A 400 18.22 -21.91 -18.35
CA VAL A 400 17.94 -21.58 -19.77
C VAL A 400 19.04 -22.05 -20.71
N ALA A 401 20.32 -21.94 -20.33
CA ALA A 401 21.43 -22.49 -21.13
C ALA A 401 21.31 -24.02 -21.26
N SER A 402 20.91 -24.70 -20.18
CA SER A 402 20.64 -26.14 -20.18
C SER A 402 19.47 -26.50 -21.10
N ALA A 403 18.38 -25.71 -21.09
CA ALA A 403 17.23 -25.95 -21.97
C ALA A 403 17.58 -25.78 -23.45
N VAL A 404 18.33 -24.74 -23.82
CA VAL A 404 18.76 -24.55 -25.21
C VAL A 404 19.70 -25.66 -25.68
N THR A 405 20.61 -26.10 -24.81
CA THR A 405 21.50 -27.24 -25.10
C THR A 405 20.70 -28.55 -25.22
N MET A 406 19.65 -28.72 -24.41
CA MET A 406 18.76 -29.89 -24.49
C MET A 406 18.05 -29.98 -25.85
N LEU A 407 17.60 -28.85 -26.42
CA LEU A 407 16.90 -28.83 -27.70
C LEU A 407 17.77 -29.36 -28.86
N SER A 408 19.07 -29.05 -28.87
CA SER A 408 20.01 -29.57 -29.87
C SER A 408 20.32 -31.05 -29.63
N LEU A 409 20.59 -31.43 -28.36
CA LEU A 409 20.96 -32.79 -27.98
C LEU A 409 19.86 -33.81 -28.33
N ARG A 410 18.59 -33.47 -28.11
CA ARG A 410 17.44 -34.34 -28.48
C ARG A 410 17.35 -34.63 -29.97
N ARG A 411 17.99 -33.79 -30.79
CA ARG A 411 18.05 -33.93 -32.25
C ARG A 411 19.43 -34.38 -32.73
N GLY A 412 20.24 -34.95 -31.82
CA GLY A 412 21.55 -35.54 -32.15
C GLY A 412 22.68 -34.53 -32.39
N ALA A 413 22.46 -33.24 -32.11
CA ALA A 413 23.47 -32.20 -32.28
C ALA A 413 24.00 -31.71 -30.92
N GLU A 414 25.30 -31.49 -30.80
CA GLU A 414 25.92 -30.96 -29.57
C GLU A 414 26.21 -29.47 -29.74
N LEU A 415 25.15 -28.65 -29.65
CA LEU A 415 25.24 -27.19 -29.78
C LEU A 415 25.00 -26.55 -28.40
N PRO A 416 26.05 -26.36 -27.57
CA PRO A 416 25.89 -25.85 -26.22
C PRO A 416 25.66 -24.33 -26.20
N ALA A 417 24.76 -23.87 -25.33
CA ALA A 417 24.53 -22.45 -25.06
C ALA A 417 25.61 -21.86 -24.12
N ALA A 418 26.89 -22.02 -24.49
CA ALA A 418 28.03 -21.71 -23.63
C ALA A 418 28.54 -20.26 -23.74
N ARG A 419 28.35 -19.61 -24.89
CA ARG A 419 28.87 -18.27 -25.15
C ARG A 419 27.78 -17.21 -25.01
N TRP A 420 27.85 -16.45 -23.93
CA TRP A 420 26.94 -15.34 -23.64
C TRP A 420 27.64 -14.00 -23.86
N GLU A 421 26.99 -13.13 -24.61
CA GLU A 421 27.50 -11.80 -24.94
C GLU A 421 26.50 -10.74 -24.49
N ARG A 422 26.95 -9.48 -24.36
CA ARG A 422 26.06 -8.38 -24.03
C ARG A 422 25.08 -8.16 -25.19
N GLY A 423 23.79 -8.34 -24.88
CA GLY A 423 22.70 -8.23 -25.84
C GLY A 423 22.35 -6.77 -26.19
N PRO A 424 21.42 -6.58 -27.14
CA PRO A 424 21.04 -5.26 -27.66
C PRO A 424 20.26 -4.40 -26.65
N PHE A 425 19.81 -4.98 -25.54
CA PHE A 425 18.87 -4.36 -24.59
C PHE A 425 19.52 -3.47 -23.51
N GLY A 426 20.75 -3.03 -23.78
CA GLY A 426 21.48 -2.10 -22.93
C GLY A 426 22.06 -2.74 -21.66
N ASN A 427 23.17 -2.18 -21.19
CA ASN A 427 23.83 -2.62 -19.98
C ASN A 427 24.25 -1.38 -19.19
N SER A 428 23.62 -1.15 -18.04
CA SER A 428 23.82 0.04 -17.20
C SER A 428 23.81 -0.32 -15.71
N ALA A 429 23.88 0.67 -14.82
CA ALA A 429 23.64 0.45 -13.40
C ALA A 429 22.18 0.04 -13.09
N ARG A 430 21.25 0.23 -14.04
CA ARG A 430 19.82 -0.06 -13.87
C ARG A 430 19.30 -1.18 -14.76
N SER A 431 20.15 -1.77 -15.61
CA SER A 431 19.73 -2.82 -16.53
C SER A 431 20.86 -3.76 -16.94
N VAL A 432 20.49 -5.00 -17.24
CA VAL A 432 21.34 -6.00 -17.89
C VAL A 432 20.61 -6.66 -19.04
N GLY A 433 21.37 -7.00 -20.08
CA GLY A 433 20.89 -7.78 -21.21
C GLY A 433 22.03 -8.64 -21.75
N TYR A 434 21.83 -9.96 -21.77
CA TYR A 434 22.78 -10.93 -22.31
C TYR A 434 22.08 -11.88 -23.26
N THR A 435 22.81 -12.30 -24.28
CA THR A 435 22.30 -13.15 -25.34
C THR A 435 23.31 -14.24 -25.66
N CYS A 436 22.83 -15.46 -25.85
CA CYS A 436 23.56 -16.56 -26.46
C CYS A 436 22.89 -16.90 -27.79
N ALA A 437 23.65 -16.93 -28.89
CA ALA A 437 23.16 -17.32 -30.19
C ALA A 437 23.87 -18.59 -30.66
N ILE A 438 23.09 -19.56 -31.11
CA ILE A 438 23.60 -20.73 -31.83
C ILE A 438 23.46 -20.44 -33.32
N GLY A 439 24.58 -20.52 -34.04
CA GLY A 439 24.62 -20.32 -35.48
C GLY A 439 24.25 -21.58 -36.26
N GLY A 440 23.59 -21.40 -37.40
CA GLY A 440 23.40 -22.46 -38.40
C GLY A 440 24.60 -22.58 -39.35
N PRO A 441 24.54 -23.49 -40.32
CA PRO A 441 25.61 -23.71 -41.30
C PRO A 441 26.03 -22.44 -42.06
N ASP A 442 25.08 -21.55 -42.33
CA ASP A 442 25.30 -20.29 -43.05
C ASP A 442 25.76 -19.13 -42.16
N GLY A 443 26.04 -19.39 -40.87
CA GLY A 443 26.48 -18.40 -39.88
C GLY A 443 25.37 -17.52 -39.31
N GLY A 444 24.14 -17.59 -39.83
CA GLY A 444 22.97 -16.91 -39.26
C GLY A 444 22.49 -17.57 -37.95
N PRO A 445 21.91 -16.82 -37.00
CA PRO A 445 21.40 -17.39 -35.75
C PRO A 445 20.18 -18.27 -36.01
N VAL A 446 20.19 -19.50 -35.49
CA VAL A 446 19.06 -20.46 -35.59
C VAL A 446 18.26 -20.53 -34.30
N LEU A 447 18.96 -20.52 -33.18
CA LEU A 447 18.40 -20.42 -31.84
C LEU A 447 19.06 -19.25 -31.11
N ARG A 448 18.27 -18.55 -30.30
CA ARG A 448 18.77 -17.50 -29.42
C ARG A 448 18.19 -17.64 -28.03
N ALA A 449 19.03 -17.65 -27.01
CA ALA A 449 18.62 -17.41 -25.63
C ALA A 449 18.91 -15.96 -25.26
N SER A 450 17.98 -15.30 -24.58
CA SER A 450 18.23 -13.97 -24.02
C SER A 450 17.80 -13.91 -22.56
N VAL A 451 18.54 -13.15 -21.77
CA VAL A 451 18.16 -12.78 -20.40
C VAL A 451 18.24 -11.26 -20.25
N MET A 452 17.24 -10.68 -19.60
CA MET A 452 17.11 -9.24 -19.42
C MET A 452 16.60 -8.94 -18.02
N LEU A 453 17.14 -7.92 -17.38
CA LEU A 453 16.56 -7.35 -16.17
C LEU A 453 16.64 -5.83 -16.21
N ALA A 454 15.58 -5.16 -15.78
CA ALA A 454 15.55 -3.73 -15.54
C ALA A 454 15.00 -3.38 -14.17
N LEU A 455 15.61 -2.38 -13.54
CA LEU A 455 15.09 -1.72 -12.33
C LEU A 455 13.92 -0.80 -12.68
N PRO A 456 13.10 -0.41 -11.68
CA PRO A 456 11.97 0.48 -11.89
C PRO A 456 12.36 1.79 -12.59
N THR A 457 11.42 2.31 -13.37
CA THR A 457 11.47 3.59 -14.08
C THR A 457 10.23 4.41 -13.73
N THR A 458 10.09 5.61 -14.31
CA THR A 458 8.87 6.41 -14.16
C THR A 458 7.62 5.75 -14.77
N MET A 459 7.80 4.85 -15.74
CA MET A 459 6.70 4.18 -16.45
C MET A 459 6.43 2.75 -15.95
N GLU A 460 7.42 2.13 -15.32
CA GLU A 460 7.37 0.76 -14.80
C GLU A 460 7.82 0.76 -13.34
N SER A 461 6.90 0.50 -12.43
CA SER A 461 7.14 0.60 -10.98
C SER A 461 7.76 -0.65 -10.37
N THR A 462 8.02 -1.68 -11.16
CA THR A 462 8.52 -2.98 -10.70
C THR A 462 9.91 -3.29 -11.25
N VAL A 463 10.67 -4.14 -10.54
CA VAL A 463 11.82 -4.79 -11.16
C VAL A 463 11.28 -5.85 -12.11
N VAL A 464 11.75 -5.83 -13.36
CA VAL A 464 11.29 -6.76 -14.39
C VAL A 464 12.45 -7.65 -14.79
N ALA A 465 12.29 -8.95 -14.67
CA ALA A 465 13.24 -9.96 -15.12
C ALA A 465 12.62 -10.80 -16.23
N CYS A 466 13.39 -11.11 -17.26
CA CYS A 466 12.91 -11.84 -18.43
C CYS A 466 13.98 -12.82 -18.89
N ALA A 467 13.56 -14.04 -19.21
CA ALA A 467 14.36 -15.00 -19.94
C ALA A 467 13.53 -15.58 -21.07
N GLU A 468 14.17 -15.80 -22.21
CA GLU A 468 13.49 -16.28 -23.41
C GLU A 468 14.39 -17.16 -24.26
N VAL A 469 13.75 -18.04 -25.03
CA VAL A 469 14.35 -18.83 -26.09
C VAL A 469 13.57 -18.56 -27.38
N LEU A 470 14.31 -18.20 -28.42
CA LEU A 470 13.79 -17.87 -29.75
C LEU A 470 14.24 -18.94 -30.74
N ILE A 471 13.31 -19.47 -31.51
CA ILE A 471 13.60 -20.12 -32.78
C ILE A 471 13.56 -19.04 -33.84
N GLU A 472 14.73 -18.67 -34.35
CA GLU A 472 14.84 -17.60 -35.34
C GLU A 472 14.33 -18.09 -36.68
N ASN A 473 14.87 -19.19 -37.21
CA ASN A 473 14.46 -19.75 -38.50
C ASN A 473 14.34 -21.29 -38.39
N PRO A 474 13.13 -21.86 -38.53
CA PRO A 474 12.91 -23.32 -38.43
C PRO A 474 13.66 -24.13 -39.49
N GLU A 475 13.82 -23.60 -40.71
CA GLU A 475 14.55 -24.28 -41.79
C GLU A 475 16.05 -24.30 -41.50
N ALA A 476 16.59 -23.16 -41.07
CA ALA A 476 18.00 -23.09 -40.68
C ALA A 476 18.27 -23.91 -39.40
N TRP A 477 17.28 -24.01 -38.50
CA TRP A 477 17.35 -24.90 -37.36
C TRP A 477 17.40 -26.38 -37.79
N ALA A 478 16.56 -26.79 -38.74
CA ALA A 478 16.61 -28.13 -39.32
C ALA A 478 17.99 -28.44 -39.92
N ALA A 479 18.56 -27.48 -40.65
CA ALA A 479 19.88 -27.62 -41.24
C ALA A 479 20.99 -27.72 -40.18
N ALA A 480 20.85 -27.04 -39.04
CA ALA A 480 21.83 -27.06 -37.95
C ALA A 480 21.84 -28.37 -37.15
N VAL A 481 20.68 -29.00 -36.95
CA VAL A 481 20.59 -30.28 -36.21
C VAL A 481 20.83 -31.51 -37.10
N GLY A 482 20.77 -31.34 -38.42
CA GLY A 482 21.03 -32.39 -39.40
C GLY A 482 19.74 -32.99 -40.00
N PRO A 483 19.85 -33.66 -41.17
CA PRO A 483 18.69 -34.16 -41.90
C PRO A 483 17.98 -35.30 -41.14
N GLY A 484 16.66 -35.36 -41.28
CA GLY A 484 15.84 -36.48 -40.77
C GLY A 484 15.19 -36.27 -39.40
N TRP A 485 15.38 -35.09 -38.78
CA TRP A 485 14.75 -34.74 -37.51
C TRP A 485 13.57 -33.78 -37.70
N ASP A 486 12.50 -34.00 -36.93
CA ASP A 486 11.40 -33.04 -36.82
C ASP A 486 11.87 -31.82 -36.00
N THR A 487 11.70 -30.63 -36.58
CA THR A 487 12.02 -29.36 -35.91
C THR A 487 10.86 -28.79 -35.12
N ARG A 488 9.66 -29.37 -35.25
CA ARG A 488 8.55 -29.09 -34.36
C ARG A 488 8.95 -29.44 -32.92
N LEU A 489 8.67 -28.54 -31.99
CA LEU A 489 8.93 -28.79 -30.59
C LEU A 489 7.84 -29.70 -30.01
N GLY A 490 8.24 -30.75 -29.28
CA GLY A 490 7.31 -31.48 -28.43
C GLY A 490 6.77 -30.58 -27.32
N PHE A 491 5.56 -30.83 -26.83
CA PHE A 491 5.01 -30.03 -25.74
C PHE A 491 5.84 -30.16 -24.45
N ASP A 492 6.46 -31.32 -24.21
CA ASP A 492 7.38 -31.54 -23.10
C ASP A 492 8.67 -30.70 -23.23
N GLU A 493 9.13 -30.44 -24.45
CA GLU A 493 10.23 -29.50 -24.71
C GLU A 493 9.81 -28.06 -24.41
N VAL A 494 8.60 -27.68 -24.81
CA VAL A 494 8.04 -26.36 -24.49
C VAL A 494 7.93 -26.17 -22.98
N GLN A 495 7.42 -27.16 -22.26
CA GLN A 495 7.41 -27.16 -20.79
C GLN A 495 8.81 -27.01 -20.21
N ALA A 496 9.78 -27.80 -20.68
CA ALA A 496 11.16 -27.73 -20.19
C ALA A 496 11.79 -26.34 -20.43
N VAL A 497 11.54 -25.73 -21.59
CA VAL A 497 12.01 -24.38 -21.92
C VAL A 497 11.32 -23.32 -21.05
N LEU A 498 9.99 -23.38 -20.91
CA LEU A 498 9.25 -22.43 -20.08
C LEU A 498 9.63 -22.55 -18.59
N LEU A 499 9.84 -23.77 -18.10
CA LEU A 499 10.35 -24.01 -16.75
C LEU A 499 11.72 -23.38 -16.54
N SER A 500 12.65 -23.65 -17.47
CA SER A 500 14.02 -23.13 -17.38
C SER A 500 14.12 -21.62 -17.54
N THR A 501 13.31 -21.02 -18.41
CA THR A 501 13.23 -19.56 -18.55
C THR A 501 12.62 -18.93 -17.31
N TRP A 502 11.55 -19.51 -16.75
CA TRP A 502 10.99 -19.05 -15.48
C TRP A 502 11.99 -19.15 -14.33
N GLU A 503 12.63 -20.30 -14.13
CA GLU A 503 13.66 -20.50 -13.10
C GLU A 503 14.79 -19.47 -13.22
N THR A 504 15.30 -19.27 -14.44
CA THR A 504 16.37 -18.28 -14.68
C THR A 504 15.91 -16.86 -14.35
N ALA A 505 14.70 -16.47 -14.79
CA ALA A 505 14.18 -15.13 -14.56
C ALA A 505 13.81 -14.87 -13.09
N ALA A 506 13.36 -15.90 -12.36
CA ALA A 506 12.89 -15.77 -10.98
C ALA A 506 13.99 -15.98 -9.92
N GLU A 507 15.06 -16.70 -10.23
CA GLU A 507 16.14 -17.02 -9.28
C GLU A 507 17.48 -16.37 -9.65
N LEU A 508 17.95 -16.52 -10.89
CA LEU A 508 19.29 -16.04 -11.26
C LEU A 508 19.35 -14.52 -11.43
N LEU A 509 18.38 -13.94 -12.14
CA LEU A 509 18.41 -12.50 -12.48
C LEU A 509 18.23 -11.57 -11.27
N PRO A 510 17.32 -11.84 -10.30
CA PRO A 510 17.13 -11.00 -9.12
C PRO A 510 18.40 -10.70 -8.32
N ASP A 511 19.32 -11.66 -8.22
CA ASP A 511 20.58 -11.53 -7.47
C ASP A 511 21.55 -10.49 -8.07
N VAL A 512 21.31 -10.08 -9.33
CA VAL A 512 22.14 -9.13 -10.07
C VAL A 512 21.99 -7.70 -9.53
N VAL A 513 20.89 -7.39 -8.85
CA VAL A 513 20.57 -6.02 -8.39
C VAL A 513 20.61 -5.82 -6.89
N GLY A 514 20.62 -6.88 -6.10
CA GLY A 514 20.47 -6.76 -4.65
C GLY A 514 20.53 -8.10 -3.93
N ASP A 515 20.25 -8.05 -2.63
CA ASP A 515 19.82 -9.22 -1.88
C ASP A 515 18.29 -9.22 -1.83
N PRO A 516 17.60 -9.99 -2.71
CA PRO A 516 16.15 -9.99 -2.77
C PRO A 516 15.50 -10.53 -1.49
N VAL A 517 16.26 -11.27 -0.67
CA VAL A 517 15.81 -11.82 0.62
C VAL A 517 15.53 -10.68 1.61
N GLY A 518 16.23 -9.55 1.53
CA GLY A 518 16.00 -8.41 2.43
C GLY A 518 14.81 -7.51 2.06
N LEU A 519 14.18 -7.71 0.90
CA LEU A 519 13.20 -6.78 0.36
C LEU A 519 11.76 -7.15 0.72
N SER A 520 10.93 -6.12 0.94
CA SER A 520 9.50 -6.27 1.16
C SER A 520 8.73 -6.11 -0.15
N TRP A 521 7.54 -6.69 -0.23
CA TRP A 521 6.63 -6.51 -1.36
C TRP A 521 5.89 -5.18 -1.28
N ALA A 522 5.64 -4.56 -2.43
CA ALA A 522 4.72 -3.44 -2.63
C ALA A 522 3.45 -3.88 -3.39
N ALA A 523 3.47 -5.04 -4.05
CA ALA A 523 2.34 -5.68 -4.71
C ALA A 523 2.59 -7.20 -4.83
N PRO A 524 1.62 -8.00 -5.31
CA PRO A 524 1.87 -9.42 -5.58
C PRO A 524 2.86 -9.61 -6.74
N PRO A 525 3.90 -10.45 -6.58
CA PRO A 525 4.77 -10.80 -7.69
C PRO A 525 4.03 -11.67 -8.71
N THR A 526 4.37 -11.49 -9.98
CA THR A 526 3.74 -12.23 -11.09
C THR A 526 4.77 -12.78 -12.05
N THR A 527 4.47 -13.92 -12.66
CA THR A 527 5.22 -14.50 -13.78
C THR A 527 4.28 -14.67 -14.96
N GLU A 528 4.59 -14.06 -16.09
CA GLU A 528 3.90 -14.32 -17.36
C GLU A 528 4.69 -15.34 -18.18
N LEU A 529 4.05 -16.44 -18.55
CA LEU A 529 4.58 -17.45 -19.47
C LEU A 529 3.89 -17.28 -20.82
N ARG A 530 4.67 -17.32 -21.90
CA ARG A 530 4.14 -17.06 -23.24
C ARG A 530 4.83 -17.89 -24.31
N MET A 531 4.03 -18.34 -25.27
CA MET A 531 4.47 -18.88 -26.56
C MET A 531 3.83 -18.07 -27.70
N THR A 532 4.66 -17.55 -28.60
CA THR A 532 4.24 -16.69 -29.72
C THR A 532 4.94 -17.07 -31.02
N CYS A 533 4.18 -17.20 -32.10
CA CYS A 533 4.70 -17.24 -33.46
C CYS A 533 4.71 -15.82 -34.04
N GLU A 534 5.88 -15.24 -34.35
CA GLU A 534 5.99 -13.79 -34.66
C GLU A 534 6.36 -13.50 -36.11
N ARG A 535 7.06 -14.41 -36.80
CA ARG A 535 7.44 -14.23 -38.21
C ARG A 535 6.26 -14.53 -39.15
N PRO A 536 5.77 -13.57 -39.95
CA PRO A 536 4.76 -13.85 -40.97
C PRO A 536 5.29 -14.83 -42.02
N ALA A 537 4.43 -15.68 -42.56
CA ALA A 537 4.72 -16.45 -43.76
C ALA A 537 4.81 -15.51 -44.99
N ASP A 538 5.29 -16.02 -46.13
CA ASP A 538 5.47 -15.24 -47.37
C ASP A 538 4.18 -14.55 -47.86
N ASN A 539 3.02 -15.08 -47.48
CA ASN A 539 1.71 -14.52 -47.77
C ASN A 539 1.25 -13.43 -46.78
N GLY A 540 2.10 -13.05 -45.82
CA GLY A 540 1.82 -12.06 -44.78
C GLY A 540 0.98 -12.57 -43.61
N VAL A 541 0.55 -13.84 -43.62
CA VAL A 541 -0.25 -14.44 -42.53
C VAL A 541 0.67 -14.94 -41.43
N GLN A 542 0.33 -14.63 -40.18
CA GLN A 542 1.08 -15.11 -39.02
C GLN A 542 0.89 -16.63 -38.86
N PRO A 543 1.96 -17.41 -38.70
CA PRO A 543 1.86 -18.84 -38.52
C PRO A 543 1.18 -19.17 -37.19
N VAL A 544 0.56 -20.34 -37.18
CA VAL A 544 -0.11 -20.89 -36.02
C VAL A 544 0.88 -21.63 -35.13
N LEU A 545 0.58 -21.77 -33.83
CA LEU A 545 1.48 -22.47 -32.90
C LEU A 545 1.70 -23.93 -33.32
N ASP A 546 0.66 -24.60 -33.80
CA ASP A 546 0.68 -26.02 -34.21
C ASP A 546 1.69 -26.33 -35.33
N SER A 547 2.13 -25.32 -36.09
CA SER A 547 3.15 -25.50 -37.13
C SER A 547 4.56 -25.60 -36.56
N LEU A 548 4.80 -25.12 -35.33
CA LEU A 548 6.12 -25.11 -34.68
C LEU A 548 6.13 -25.84 -33.33
N VAL A 549 4.96 -26.15 -32.76
CA VAL A 549 4.79 -26.88 -31.50
C VAL A 549 3.77 -27.99 -31.70
N ASP A 550 4.07 -29.18 -31.19
CA ASP A 550 3.12 -30.27 -31.08
C ASP A 550 2.15 -30.03 -29.93
N LEU A 551 0.94 -29.55 -30.25
CA LEU A 551 -0.11 -29.32 -29.26
C LEU A 551 -1.06 -30.51 -29.08
N ALA A 552 -0.81 -31.64 -29.75
CA ALA A 552 -1.64 -32.85 -29.61
C ALA A 552 -1.82 -33.33 -28.14
N PRO A 553 -0.81 -33.21 -27.25
CA PRO A 553 -1.00 -33.55 -25.83
C PRO A 553 -2.07 -32.73 -25.09
N LEU A 554 -2.48 -31.57 -25.62
CA LEU A 554 -3.53 -30.74 -25.05
C LEU A 554 -4.94 -31.19 -25.44
N GLY A 555 -5.08 -32.16 -26.35
CA GLY A 555 -6.37 -32.63 -26.84
C GLY A 555 -6.92 -31.83 -28.01
N ALA A 556 -8.23 -31.96 -28.28
CA ALA A 556 -8.90 -31.26 -29.36
C ALA A 556 -9.07 -29.77 -29.06
N ASN A 557 -9.02 -28.93 -30.10
CA ASN A 557 -9.20 -27.49 -30.00
C ASN A 557 -10.52 -27.04 -30.63
N ASP A 558 -11.43 -26.55 -29.80
CA ASP A 558 -12.76 -26.09 -30.22
C ASP A 558 -12.80 -24.62 -30.65
N SER A 559 -11.74 -23.85 -30.36
CA SER A 559 -11.69 -22.38 -30.50
C SER A 559 -10.91 -21.89 -31.72
N GLY A 560 -10.46 -22.81 -32.57
CA GLY A 560 -9.67 -22.51 -33.76
C GLY A 560 -8.18 -22.26 -33.46
N ILE A 561 -7.41 -22.11 -34.54
CA ILE A 561 -5.95 -22.10 -34.47
C ILE A 561 -5.42 -20.71 -34.05
N ARG A 562 -4.38 -20.68 -33.21
CA ARG A 562 -3.84 -19.45 -32.60
C ARG A 562 -2.35 -19.29 -32.89
N SER A 563 -1.90 -18.05 -33.08
CA SER A 563 -0.47 -17.69 -33.19
C SER A 563 0.18 -17.41 -31.83
N GLN A 564 -0.60 -17.38 -30.74
CA GLN A 564 -0.10 -17.04 -29.40
C GLN A 564 -0.95 -17.64 -28.28
N MET A 565 -0.29 -18.01 -27.19
CA MET A 565 -0.90 -18.38 -25.90
C MET A 565 -0.07 -17.77 -24.76
N ALA A 566 -0.74 -17.30 -23.72
CA ALA A 566 -0.07 -16.73 -22.54
C ALA A 566 -0.90 -16.95 -21.27
N VAL A 567 -0.19 -17.07 -20.15
CA VAL A 567 -0.79 -17.14 -18.81
C VAL A 567 0.07 -16.38 -17.82
N THR A 568 -0.59 -15.63 -16.95
CA THR A 568 0.01 -14.92 -15.82
C THR A 568 -0.26 -15.69 -14.54
N ILE A 569 0.82 -16.03 -13.84
CA ILE A 569 0.83 -16.73 -12.57
C ILE A 569 1.15 -15.72 -11.47
N THR A 570 0.28 -15.55 -10.49
CA THR A 570 0.65 -14.88 -9.23
C THR A 570 1.11 -15.95 -8.25
N ALA A 571 2.40 -15.98 -7.93
CA ALA A 571 3.00 -16.98 -7.04
C ALA A 571 4.31 -16.43 -6.45
N ALA A 572 4.83 -17.08 -5.39
CA ALA A 572 6.14 -16.72 -4.85
C ALA A 572 7.24 -16.93 -5.91
N PRO A 573 8.14 -15.97 -6.19
CA PRO A 573 9.15 -16.14 -7.25
C PRO A 573 10.16 -17.26 -6.93
N ALA A 574 10.60 -17.30 -5.67
CA ALA A 574 11.52 -18.30 -5.16
C ALA A 574 10.73 -19.52 -4.64
N MET A 575 10.89 -20.64 -5.31
CA MET A 575 10.26 -21.93 -4.98
C MET A 575 11.15 -23.07 -5.47
N GLY A 576 10.96 -24.27 -4.91
CA GLY A 576 11.71 -25.45 -5.37
C GLY A 576 11.34 -25.82 -6.81
N ARG A 577 12.27 -26.42 -7.56
CA ARG A 577 12.03 -26.81 -8.96
C ARG A 577 10.82 -27.73 -9.15
N ALA A 578 10.59 -28.67 -8.23
CA ALA A 578 9.43 -29.57 -8.27
C ALA A 578 8.10 -28.81 -8.08
N GLU A 579 8.06 -27.86 -7.15
CA GLU A 579 6.91 -26.98 -6.92
C GLU A 579 6.65 -26.12 -8.16
N ARG A 580 7.70 -25.51 -8.73
CA ARG A 580 7.62 -24.73 -9.97
C ARG A 580 7.12 -25.56 -11.14
N GLN A 581 7.54 -26.81 -11.26
CA GLN A 581 7.09 -27.72 -12.30
C GLN A 581 5.62 -28.08 -12.14
N SER A 582 5.15 -28.36 -10.93
CA SER A 582 3.72 -28.58 -10.66
C SER A 582 2.90 -27.37 -11.08
N LEU A 583 3.32 -26.18 -10.61
CA LEU A 583 2.61 -24.95 -10.87
C LEU A 583 2.63 -24.55 -12.36
N LEU A 584 3.73 -24.83 -13.06
CA LEU A 584 3.81 -24.67 -14.52
C LEU A 584 2.77 -25.52 -15.23
N ARG A 585 2.64 -26.81 -14.87
CA ARG A 585 1.66 -27.71 -15.50
C ARG A 585 0.25 -27.21 -15.29
N GLU A 586 -0.11 -26.86 -14.06
CA GLU A 586 -1.42 -26.29 -13.73
C GLU A 586 -1.69 -25.01 -14.54
N ALA A 587 -0.70 -24.12 -14.65
CA ALA A 587 -0.82 -22.89 -15.44
C ALA A 587 -0.98 -23.17 -16.94
N LEU A 588 -0.30 -24.17 -17.48
CA LEU A 588 -0.41 -24.57 -18.89
C LEU A 588 -1.76 -25.23 -19.19
N VAL A 589 -2.31 -26.02 -18.27
CA VAL A 589 -3.68 -26.56 -18.40
C VAL A 589 -4.70 -25.44 -18.38
N HIS A 590 -4.58 -24.51 -17.42
CA HIS A 590 -5.44 -23.33 -17.35
C HIS A 590 -5.37 -22.53 -18.67
N MET A 591 -4.16 -22.25 -19.16
CA MET A 591 -3.94 -21.59 -20.44
C MET A 591 -4.56 -22.37 -21.61
N ALA A 592 -4.36 -23.69 -21.68
CA ALA A 592 -4.88 -24.51 -22.76
C ALA A 592 -6.42 -24.49 -22.81
N ARG A 593 -7.07 -24.69 -21.67
CA ARG A 593 -8.55 -24.67 -21.56
C ARG A 593 -9.14 -23.34 -21.99
N GLU A 594 -8.57 -22.24 -21.52
CA GLU A 594 -9.01 -20.89 -21.90
C GLU A 594 -8.79 -20.56 -23.38
N PHE A 595 -7.88 -21.26 -24.04
CA PHE A 595 -7.59 -21.12 -25.47
C PHE A 595 -8.25 -22.20 -26.34
N GLY A 596 -9.16 -23.01 -25.78
CA GLY A 596 -10.02 -23.93 -26.53
C GLY A 596 -9.69 -25.41 -26.44
N TYR A 597 -8.64 -25.77 -25.71
CA TYR A 597 -8.26 -27.16 -25.43
C TYR A 597 -8.98 -27.66 -24.19
N VAL A 598 -10.27 -27.96 -24.32
CA VAL A 598 -11.16 -28.27 -23.18
C VAL A 598 -10.78 -29.56 -22.44
N ASP A 599 -10.15 -30.50 -23.15
CA ASP A 599 -9.72 -31.79 -22.61
C ASP A 599 -8.31 -31.77 -22.00
N ALA A 600 -7.64 -30.61 -21.97
CA ALA A 600 -6.32 -30.50 -21.37
C ALA A 600 -6.37 -30.86 -19.87
N ASP A 601 -5.44 -31.70 -19.42
CA ASP A 601 -5.37 -32.21 -18.04
C ASP A 601 -3.91 -32.23 -17.55
N VAL A 602 -3.72 -32.06 -16.24
CA VAL A 602 -2.39 -32.07 -15.61
C VAL A 602 -1.77 -33.46 -15.70
N ASP A 603 -2.57 -34.52 -15.62
CA ASP A 603 -2.09 -35.91 -15.69
C ASP A 603 -1.59 -36.30 -17.09
N LEU A 604 -1.94 -35.51 -18.11
CA LEU A 604 -1.49 -35.68 -19.48
C LEU A 604 -0.20 -34.90 -19.78
N LEU A 605 0.32 -34.14 -18.81
CA LEU A 605 1.38 -33.13 -18.94
C LEU A 605 2.60 -33.32 -18.01
#